data_AF-A0A2R4C9V8-F1
#
_entry.id   AF-A0A2R4C9V8-F1
#
_cell.length_a   1.000
_cell.length_b   1.000
_cell.length_c   1.000
_cell.angle_alpha   90.00
_cell.angle_beta   90.00
_cell.angle_gamma   90.00
#
_symmetry.space_group_name_H-M   'P 1'
#
loop_
_entity.id
_entity.type
_entity.pdbx_description
1 polymer ?
#
loop_
_entity_poly.entity_id
_entity_poly.type
_entity_poly.pdbx_seq_one_letter_code
_entity_poly.pdbx_strand_id
1 'polypeptide(L)' 'MKRLVIVTAALLLAACGEVDQSKQGAGVERGDHAAYTGAHGTIAAKGWEAGSRSSWQQQIRNRGQLQNEYNRIAR' A
#
# COMPACT_ATOMS: atom_id res chain seq x y z
N MET A 1 32.43 27.08 14.94
CA MET A 1 31.14 26.96 15.65
C MET A 1 29.94 27.37 14.78
N LYS A 2 29.85 28.61 14.28
CA LYS A 2 28.70 29.10 13.47
C LYS A 2 28.44 28.27 12.19
N ARG A 3 29.51 27.86 11.50
CA ARG A 3 29.42 26.97 10.32
C ARG A 3 28.88 25.59 10.66
N LEU A 4 29.22 25.06 11.83
CA LEU A 4 28.72 23.77 12.30
C LEU A 4 27.22 23.83 12.52
N VAL A 5 26.74 24.86 13.22
CA VAL A 5 25.30 25.09 13.48
C VAL A 5 24.47 25.19 12.20
N ILE A 6 24.98 25.89 11.18
CA ILE A 6 24.27 26.04 9.89
C ILE A 6 24.15 24.69 9.17
N VAL A 7 25.23 23.89 9.17
CA VAL A 7 25.21 22.56 8.56
C VAL A 7 24.25 21.62 9.30
N THR A 8 24.26 21.62 10.64
CA THR A 8 23.34 20.77 11.41
C THR A 8 21.88 21.18 11.20
N ALA A 9 21.58 22.48 11.13
CA ALA A 9 20.22 22.97 10.89
C ALA A 9 19.69 22.57 9.51
N ALA A 10 20.53 22.61 8.47
CA ALA A 10 20.15 22.19 7.12
C ALA A 10 19.82 20.68 7.05
N LEU A 11 20.59 19.85 7.76
CA LEU A 11 20.35 18.39 7.81
C LEU A 11 19.04 18.02 8.51
N LEU A 12 18.65 18.75 9.57
CA LEU A 12 17.38 18.52 10.26
C LEU A 12 16.16 18.87 9.40
N LEU A 13 16.25 19.91 8.56
CA LEU A 13 15.17 20.25 7.62
C LEU A 13 14.98 19.16 6.54
N ALA A 14 16.08 18.54 6.08
CA ALA A 14 16.02 17.46 5.11
C ALA A 14 15.35 16.19 5.67
N ALA A 15 15.36 15.98 7.00
CA ALA A 15 14.69 14.85 7.64
C ALA A 15 13.15 14.95 7.65
N CYS A 16 12.60 16.14 7.44
CA CYS A 16 11.15 16.35 7.28
C CYS A 16 10.70 16.39 5.81
N GLY A 17 11.62 16.23 4.84
CA GLY A 17 11.27 16.11 3.44
C GLY A 17 10.86 14.67 3.13
N GLU A 18 9.57 14.44 2.87
CA GLU A 18 9.14 13.16 2.29
C GLU A 18 9.59 13.05 0.83
N VAL A 19 9.84 11.84 0.35
CA VAL A 19 10.01 11.60 -1.09
C VAL A 19 8.74 12.02 -1.80
N ASP A 20 8.87 12.63 -2.97
CA ASP A 20 7.73 13.06 -3.76
C ASP A 20 6.66 11.95 -3.84
N GLN A 21 5.48 12.23 -3.30
CA GLN A 21 4.30 11.38 -3.35
C GLN A 21 3.83 11.17 -4.81
N SER A 22 4.44 11.88 -5.77
CA SER A 22 4.47 11.57 -7.19
C SER A 22 5.22 10.27 -7.57
N LYS A 23 5.30 9.31 -6.64
CA LYS A 23 4.94 7.91 -6.98
C LYS A 23 3.49 7.84 -7.53
N GLN A 24 3.23 8.63 -8.55
CA GLN A 24 2.13 8.77 -9.50
C GLN A 24 2.63 8.52 -10.93
N GLY A 25 3.92 8.18 -11.08
CA GLY A 25 4.47 7.67 -12.34
C GLY A 25 3.99 6.26 -12.70
N ALA A 26 4.37 5.81 -13.89
CA ALA A 26 3.94 4.60 -14.62
C ALA A 26 4.03 3.25 -13.88
N GLY A 27 4.55 3.21 -12.65
CA GLY A 27 4.58 2.03 -11.79
C GLY A 27 3.47 1.99 -10.73
N VAL A 28 2.50 2.91 -10.78
CA VAL A 28 1.34 2.89 -9.87
C VAL A 28 0.06 2.59 -10.64
N GLU A 29 -0.58 1.49 -10.26
CA GLU A 29 -1.89 1.03 -10.73
C GLU A 29 -3.01 1.99 -10.30
N ARG A 30 -3.07 3.17 -10.94
CA ARG A 30 -4.12 4.19 -10.75
C ARG A 30 -5.14 4.22 -11.90
N GLY A 31 -5.04 3.32 -12.87
CA GLY A 31 -6.01 3.24 -13.96
C GLY A 31 -7.37 2.73 -13.48
N ASP A 32 -8.43 3.12 -14.19
CA ASP A 32 -9.79 2.61 -13.99
C ASP A 32 -9.92 1.16 -14.50
N HIS A 33 -9.20 0.25 -13.84
CA HIS A 33 -9.26 -1.18 -14.10
C HIS A 33 -10.03 -1.89 -12.99
N ALA A 34 -10.65 -3.02 -13.34
CA ALA A 34 -11.34 -3.81 -12.33
C ALA A 34 -10.33 -4.33 -11.29
N ALA A 35 -10.62 -4.18 -10.00
CA ALA A 35 -9.67 -4.49 -8.93
C ALA A 35 -9.11 -5.93 -8.95
N TYR A 36 -9.80 -6.88 -9.58
CA TYR A 36 -9.34 -8.27 -9.71
C TYR A 36 -8.26 -8.45 -10.78
N THR A 37 -8.03 -7.48 -11.67
CA THR A 37 -7.01 -7.56 -12.74
C THR A 37 -5.63 -7.10 -12.30
N GLY A 38 -5.51 -6.49 -11.11
CA GLY A 38 -4.25 -5.93 -10.60
C GLY A 38 -3.17 -6.97 -10.27
N ALA A 39 -2.14 -6.54 -9.55
CA ALA A 39 -0.87 -7.25 -9.29
C ALA A 39 0.12 -7.27 -10.47
N HIS A 40 -0.01 -6.33 -11.40
CA HIS A 40 0.97 -6.11 -12.47
C HIS A 40 2.35 -5.79 -11.85
N GLY A 41 3.30 -6.73 -11.92
CA GLY A 41 4.66 -6.55 -11.41
C GLY A 41 4.83 -6.57 -9.88
N THR A 42 3.79 -6.95 -9.12
CA THR A 42 3.86 -7.07 -7.65
C THR A 42 3.44 -8.46 -7.18
N ILE A 43 3.86 -8.84 -5.97
CA ILE A 43 3.52 -10.14 -5.40
C ILE A 43 2.04 -10.13 -4.97
N ALA A 44 1.21 -10.89 -5.69
CA ALA A 44 -0.18 -11.10 -5.32
C ALA A 44 -0.30 -11.79 -3.94
N ALA A 45 -1.36 -11.48 -3.21
CA ALA A 45 -1.64 -12.14 -1.94
C ALA A 45 -1.84 -13.65 -2.15
N LYS A 46 -1.26 -14.47 -1.26
CA LYS A 46 -1.31 -15.95 -1.34
C LYS A 46 -2.74 -16.47 -1.56
N GLY A 47 -2.92 -17.31 -2.57
CA GLY A 47 -4.22 -17.91 -2.93
C GLY A 47 -5.13 -17.03 -3.80
N TRP A 48 -4.63 -15.90 -4.31
CA TRP A 48 -5.28 -15.13 -5.37
C TRP A 48 -4.37 -15.10 -6.61
N GLU A 49 -4.99 -15.24 -7.78
CA GLU A 49 -4.35 -15.15 -9.08
C GLU A 49 -4.84 -13.89 -9.82
N ALA A 50 -3.90 -13.10 -10.35
CA ALA A 50 -4.22 -11.88 -11.09
C ALA A 50 -5.15 -12.18 -12.27
N GLY A 51 -6.21 -11.39 -12.43
CA GLY A 51 -7.24 -11.59 -13.45
C GLY A 51 -8.36 -12.56 -13.06
N SER A 52 -8.17 -13.39 -12.03
CA SER A 52 -9.20 -14.31 -11.54
C SER A 52 -10.17 -13.62 -10.58
N ARG A 53 -11.33 -13.20 -11.11
CA ARG A 53 -12.38 -12.54 -10.31
C ARG A 53 -12.91 -13.41 -9.17
N SER A 54 -13.07 -14.72 -9.39
CA SER A 54 -13.62 -15.62 -8.37
C SER A 54 -12.66 -15.77 -7.18
N SER A 55 -11.38 -16.00 -7.43
CA SER A 55 -10.37 -16.12 -6.37
C SER A 55 -10.18 -14.80 -5.61
N TRP A 56 -10.21 -13.65 -6.32
CA TRP A 56 -10.21 -12.32 -5.71
C TRP A 56 -11.39 -12.14 -4.74
N GLN A 57 -12.62 -12.43 -5.19
CA GLN A 57 -13.83 -12.30 -4.37
C GLN A 57 -13.82 -13.22 -3.15
N GLN A 58 -13.34 -14.46 -3.29
CA GLN A 58 -13.16 -15.36 -2.15
C GLN A 58 -12.20 -14.78 -1.13
N GLN A 59 -11.07 -14.22 -1.57
CA GLN A 59 -10.10 -13.60 -0.68
C GLN A 59 -10.68 -12.40 0.07
N ILE A 60 -11.40 -11.50 -0.62
CA ILE A 60 -12.03 -10.32 0.00
C ILE A 60 -13.08 -10.75 1.05
N ARG A 61 -13.93 -11.74 0.73
CA ARG A 61 -14.92 -12.27 1.69
C ARG A 61 -14.26 -12.85 2.92
N ASN A 62 -13.24 -13.70 2.74
CA ASN A 62 -12.54 -14.32 3.85
C ASN A 62 -11.87 -13.28 4.76
N ARG A 63 -11.22 -12.25 4.18
CA ARG A 63 -10.65 -11.14 4.94
C ARG A 63 -11.72 -10.39 5.75
N GLY A 64 -12.87 -10.10 5.14
CA GLY A 64 -13.98 -9.42 5.80
C GLY A 64 -14.51 -10.20 7.01
N GLN A 65 -14.60 -11.52 6.92
CA GLN A 65 -15.05 -12.34 8.06
C GLN A 65 -14.10 -12.29 9.26
N LEU A 66 -12.79 -12.18 9.02
CA LEU A 66 -11.76 -12.09 10.07
C LEU A 66 -11.68 -10.71 10.73
N GLN A 67 -12.22 -9.69 10.08
CA GLN A 67 -12.27 -8.31 10.58
C GLN A 67 -13.64 -7.94 11.15
N ASN A 68 -14.60 -8.87 11.11
CA ASN A 68 -15.93 -8.67 11.63
C ASN A 68 -15.95 -8.79 13.16
N GLU A 69 -16.21 -7.70 13.87
CA GLU A 69 -16.21 -7.67 15.33
C GLU A 69 -17.30 -8.56 15.94
N TYR A 70 -18.44 -8.75 15.26
CA TYR A 70 -19.48 -9.70 15.70
C TYR A 70 -18.94 -11.13 15.78
N ASN A 71 -18.09 -11.53 14.83
CA ASN A 71 -17.43 -12.83 14.84
C ASN A 71 -16.28 -12.90 15.86
N ARG A 72 -15.74 -11.74 16.26
CA ARG A 72 -14.57 -11.63 17.15
C ARG A 72 -14.96 -11.69 18.63
N ILE A 73 -16.11 -11.10 18.98
CA ILE A 73 -16.64 -11.09 20.36
C ILE A 73 -17.38 -12.40 20.67
N ALA A 74 -17.94 -13.07 19.68
CA ALA A 74 -18.70 -14.32 19.86
C ALA A 74 -17.84 -15.59 20.02
N ARG A 75 -16.50 -15.45 20.10
CA ARG A 75 -15.55 -16.57 20.18
C ARG A 75 -15.02 -16.77 21.60
#